data_AF-A0ABD0PGY1-F1
#
_entry.id   AF-A0ABD0PGY1-F1
#
_cell.length_a   1.000
_cell.length_b   1.000
_cell.length_c   1.000
_cell.angle_alpha   90.00
_cell.angle_beta   90.00
_cell.angle_gamma   90.00
#
_symmetry.space_group_name_H-M   'P 1'
#
loop_
_entity.id
_entity.type
_entity.pdbx_description
1 polymer ?
#
loop_
_entity_poly.entity_id
_entity_poly.type
_entity_poly.pdbx_seq_one_letter_code
_entity_poly.pdbx_strand_id
1 'polypeptide(L)' 'LVDVVLRTIMRVMWFAGGFHWISIKGRQALPAEASILTLGPHSSYFDAIPVTMTMASIVMKAESKDIPVWG' A
#
# COMPACT_ATOMS: atom_id res chain seq x y z
N LEU A 1 -24.77 -4.30 -4.78
CA LEU A 1 -25.04 -2.84 -4.67
C LEU A 1 -24.08 -2.19 -3.67
N VAL A 2 -24.05 -2.68 -2.43
CA VAL A 2 -23.20 -2.16 -1.34
C VAL A 2 -21.71 -2.14 -1.70
N ASP A 3 -21.17 -3.22 -2.29
CA ASP A 3 -19.75 -3.27 -2.69
C ASP A 3 -19.37 -2.24 -3.77
N VAL A 4 -20.29 -2.01 -4.71
CA VAL A 4 -20.09 -1.03 -5.79
C VAL A 4 -20.11 0.38 -5.22
N VAL A 5 -21.03 0.66 -4.30
CA VAL A 5 -21.12 1.95 -3.59
C VAL A 5 -19.87 2.18 -2.75
N LEU A 6 -19.45 1.21 -1.94
CA LEU A 6 -18.23 1.28 -1.12
C LEU A 6 -16.99 1.54 -1.97
N ARG A 7 -16.77 0.76 -3.04
CA ARG A 7 -15.64 0.98 -3.95
C ARG A 7 -15.64 2.37 -4.58
N THR A 8 -16.81 2.86 -4.95
CA THR A 8 -16.95 4.18 -5.57
C THR A 8 -16.62 5.28 -4.56
N ILE A 9 -17.16 5.21 -3.34
CA ILE A 9 -16.87 6.15 -2.26
C ILE A 9 -15.38 6.17 -1.92
N MET A 10 -14.75 5.00 -1.78
CA MET A 10 -13.31 4.89 -1.48
C MET A 10 -12.45 5.53 -2.58
N ARG A 11 -12.79 5.31 -3.86
CA ARG A 11 -12.10 5.95 -4.99
C ARG A 11 -12.26 7.46 -4.99
N VAL A 12 -13.46 7.96 -4.72
CA VAL A 12 -13.73 9.41 -4.66
C VAL A 12 -13.01 10.05 -3.47
N MET A 13 -13.01 9.41 -2.30
CA MET A 13 -12.26 9.88 -1.13
C MET A 13 -10.77 9.98 -1.43
N TRP A 14 -10.18 8.96 -2.06
CA TRP A 14 -8.75 8.95 -2.36
C TRP A 14 -8.38 9.91 -3.49
N PHE A 15 -9.27 10.08 -4.46
CA PHE A 15 -9.13 11.12 -5.46
C PHE A 15 -9.17 12.48 -4.78
N ALA A 16 -10.24 12.83 -4.06
CA ALA A 16 -10.41 14.14 -3.43
C ALA A 16 -9.33 14.48 -2.39
N GLY A 17 -8.94 13.51 -1.55
CA GLY A 17 -7.90 13.67 -0.53
C GLY A 17 -6.46 13.49 -1.03
N GLY A 18 -6.28 13.14 -2.31
CA GLY A 18 -4.98 12.99 -2.94
C GLY A 18 -4.28 14.32 -3.19
N PHE A 19 -3.00 14.26 -3.51
CA PHE A 19 -2.20 15.42 -3.86
C PHE A 19 -2.44 15.80 -5.33
N HIS A 20 -3.37 16.73 -5.56
CA HIS A 20 -3.72 17.20 -6.92
C HIS A 20 -2.70 18.14 -7.54
N TRP A 21 -1.94 18.85 -6.70
CA TRP A 21 -1.00 19.89 -7.11
C TRP A 21 0.43 19.46 -6.79
N ILE A 22 0.89 18.40 -7.45
CA ILE A 22 2.29 17.98 -7.41
C ILE A 22 2.99 18.52 -8.64
N SER A 23 4.07 19.27 -8.42
CA SER A 23 5.02 19.60 -9.49
C SER A 23 6.01 18.43 -9.64
N ILE A 24 5.94 17.73 -10.76
CA ILE A 24 6.91 16.68 -11.09
C ILE A 24 8.22 17.35 -11.49
N LYS A 25 9.29 17.11 -10.72
CA LYS A 25 10.64 17.51 -11.09
C LYS A 25 11.31 16.35 -11.82
N GLY A 26 11.76 16.58 -13.06
CA GLY A 26 12.43 15.57 -13.88
C GLY A 26 11.46 14.69 -14.69
N ARG A 27 11.93 13.52 -15.12
CA ARG A 27 11.15 12.55 -15.90
C ARG A 27 10.67 11.43 -14.97
N GLN A 28 9.37 11.12 -15.01
CA GLN A 28 8.85 9.94 -14.32
C GLN A 28 9.55 8.70 -14.88
N ALA A 29 10.31 8.01 -14.03
CA ALA A 29 10.99 6.78 -14.37
C ALA A 29 9.97 5.68 -14.69
N LEU A 30 10.33 4.75 -15.57
CA LEU A 30 9.50 3.57 -15.80
C LEU A 30 9.37 2.79 -14.48
N PRO A 31 8.27 2.04 -14.25
CA PRO A 31 8.14 1.20 -13.06
C PRO A 31 9.30 0.21 -12.86
N ALA A 32 9.96 -0.19 -13.95
CA ALA A 32 11.16 -1.03 -13.94
C ALA A 32 12.43 -0.31 -13.44
N GLU A 33 12.46 1.02 -13.50
CA GLU A 33 13.61 1.87 -13.16
C GLU A 33 13.46 2.54 -11.79
N ALA A 34 12.23 2.65 -11.26
CA ALA A 34 11.96 3.20 -9.94
C ALA A 34 10.94 2.33 -9.19
N SER A 35 11.44 1.44 -8.33
CA SER A 35 10.59 0.69 -7.42
C SER A 35 9.88 1.63 -6.45
N ILE A 36 8.56 1.54 -6.40
CA ILE A 36 7.72 2.39 -5.53
C ILE A 36 7.79 1.82 -4.11
N LEU A 37 8.40 2.57 -3.20
CA LEU A 37 8.35 2.26 -1.75
C LEU A 37 7.10 2.91 -1.15
N THR A 38 6.14 2.08 -0.74
CA THR A 38 4.93 2.54 -0.04
C THR A 38 5.14 2.41 1.46
N LEU A 39 5.04 3.52 2.20
CA LEU A 39 5.10 3.55 3.67
C LEU A 39 3.73 3.92 4.21
N GLY A 40 3.20 3.10 5.12
CA GLY A 40 1.94 3.35 5.82
C GLY A 40 2.10 3.05 7.32
N PRO A 41 1.29 3.67 8.19
CA PRO A 41 1.24 3.31 9.59
C PRO A 41 0.83 1.84 9.73
N HIS A 42 1.59 1.09 10.54
CA HIS A 42 1.36 -0.33 10.79
C HIS A 42 0.46 -0.46 12.04
N SER A 43 -0.64 -1.18 11.93
CA SER A 43 -1.57 -1.43 13.05
C SER A 43 -1.43 -2.83 13.63
N SER A 44 -0.98 -3.81 12.83
CA SER A 44 -0.81 -5.20 13.26
C SER A 44 0.05 -5.98 12.26
N TYR A 45 0.77 -7.04 12.70
CA TYR A 45 1.50 -7.97 11.81
C TYR A 45 0.63 -8.53 10.66
N PHE A 46 -0.69 -8.61 10.86
CA PHE A 46 -1.63 -9.03 9.83
C PHE A 46 -1.69 -8.09 8.60
N ASP A 47 -1.20 -6.85 8.70
CA ASP A 47 -1.14 -5.93 7.56
C ASP A 47 -0.22 -6.46 6.43
N ALA A 48 0.67 -7.42 6.72
CA ALA A 48 1.49 -8.08 5.71
C ALA A 48 0.68 -8.96 4.74
N ILE A 49 -0.45 -9.52 5.18
CA ILE A 49 -1.31 -10.37 4.33
C ILE A 49 -1.81 -9.60 3.11
N PRO A 50 -2.55 -8.49 3.23
CA PRO A 50 -3.02 -7.75 2.07
C PRO A 50 -1.87 -7.18 1.22
N VAL A 51 -0.71 -6.83 1.81
CA VAL A 51 0.44 -6.36 1.03
C VAL A 51 1.02 -7.46 0.14
N THR A 52 1.20 -8.69 0.64
CA THR A 52 1.70 -9.81 -0.18
C THR A 52 0.76 -10.18 -1.33
N MET A 53 -0.55 -9.94 -1.17
CA MET A 53 -1.54 -10.15 -2.24
C MET A 53 -1.37 -9.17 -3.42
N THR A 54 -0.61 -8.08 -3.25
CA THR A 54 -0.33 -7.10 -4.31
C THR A 54 0.93 -7.40 -5.12
N MET A 55 1.59 -8.53 -4.88
CA MET A 55 2.90 -8.88 -5.46
C MET A 55 4.04 -7.91 -5.05
N ALA A 56 3.82 -7.10 -4.02
CA ALA A 56 4.84 -6.21 -3.46
C ALA A 56 5.74 -6.97 -2.47
N SER A 57 7.03 -6.60 -2.43
CA SER A 57 7.97 -7.09 -1.41
C SER A 57 7.78 -6.34 -0.10
N ILE A 58 7.88 -7.06 1.03
CA ILE A 58 7.75 -6.49 2.38
C ILE A 58 9.11 -6.50 3.06
N VAL A 59 9.45 -5.41 3.74
CA VAL A 59 10.60 -5.35 4.64
C VAL A 59 10.11 -5.65 6.06
N MET A 60 10.63 -6.70 6.69
CA MET A 60 10.28 -7.10 8.06
C MET A 60 11.52 -7.44 8.89
N LYS A 61 11.38 -7.44 10.21
CA LYS A 61 12.43 -7.89 11.13
C LYS A 61 12.64 -9.40 10.99
N ALA A 62 13.87 -9.89 11.09
CA ALA A 62 14.16 -11.32 10.92
C ALA A 62 13.44 -12.19 11.97
N GLU A 63 13.33 -11.68 13.19
CA GLU A 63 12.65 -12.31 14.32
C GLU A 63 11.14 -12.45 14.11
N SER A 64 10.55 -11.69 13.18
CA SER A 64 9.13 -11.82 12.83
C SER A 64 8.80 -13.17 12.19
N LYS A 65 9.79 -13.91 11.68
CA LYS A 65 9.63 -15.26 11.15
C LYS A 65 9.19 -16.27 12.22
N ASP A 66 9.58 -16.04 13.48
CA ASP A 66 9.39 -16.99 14.57
C ASP A 66 8.13 -16.70 15.39
N ILE A 67 7.37 -15.65 15.03
CA ILE A 67 6.12 -15.30 15.70
C ILE A 67 5.04 -16.30 15.28
N PRO A 68 4.40 -17.00 16.24
CA PRO A 68 3.34 -17.95 15.91
C PRO A 68 2.12 -17.22 15.33
N VAL A 69 1.47 -17.83 14.34
CA VAL A 69 0.27 -17.27 13.69
C VAL A 69 -0.88 -17.07 14.69
N TRP A 70 -0.93 -17.94 15.70
CA TRP A 70 -1.88 -17.92 16.79
C TRP A 70 -1.15 -18.22 18.10
N GLY A 71 -1.46 -17.48 19.16
CA GLY A 71 -0.85 -17.61 20.48
C GLY A 71 -1.45 -16.62 21.46
#